data_AF-A0A6B3GZ08-F1
#
_entry.id   AF-A0A6B3GZ08-F1
#
_cell.length_a   1.000
_cell.length_b   1.000
_cell.length_c   1.000
_cell.angle_alpha   90.00
_cell.angle_beta   90.00
_cell.angle_gamma   90.00
#
_symmetry.space_group_name_H-M   'P 1'
#
loop_
_entity.id
_entity.type
_entity.pdbx_description
1 polymer ?
#
loop_
_entity_poly.entity_id
_entity_poly.type
_entity_poly.pdbx_seq_one_letter_code
_entity_poly.pdbx_strand_id
1 'polypeptide(L)'
;DSFFALGGDSILSIQLVARARKAGMTLTPRDVFEYKTPAALARAAATAGPTAVPRLDPAGLAPLTPIMRWALQHGPIDGLHQYAHLVTPPEATRTTLTEAVARLMERHPMLRAVLVGEPGGQVLHIPGPDEPSGEPVLLRVDAAE
;
A
#
# COMPACT_ATOMS: atom_id res chain seq x y z
N ASP A 1 21.13 -9.27 -20.93
CA ASP A 1 20.35 -8.17 -20.31
C ASP A 1 20.35 -8.26 -18.79
N SER A 2 20.92 -7.26 -18.13
CA SER A 2 20.88 -7.11 -16.68
C SER A 2 19.81 -6.09 -16.29
N PHE A 3 18.96 -6.45 -15.33
CA PHE A 3 17.88 -5.63 -14.79
C PHE A 3 18.37 -4.25 -14.33
N PHE A 4 19.48 -4.21 -13.57
CA PHE A 4 20.05 -2.95 -13.08
C PHE A 4 20.75 -2.15 -14.17
N ALA A 5 21.33 -2.82 -15.18
CA ALA A 5 21.92 -2.12 -16.32
C ALA A 5 20.86 -1.44 -17.22
N LEU A 6 19.61 -1.90 -17.13
CA LEU A 6 18.45 -1.32 -17.82
C LEU A 6 17.69 -0.29 -16.95
N GLY A 7 18.30 0.18 -15.86
CA GLY A 7 17.71 1.20 -14.97
C GLY A 7 16.82 0.64 -13.86
N GLY A 8 16.83 -0.68 -13.63
CA GLY A 8 16.20 -1.29 -12.47
C GLY A 8 16.79 -0.77 -11.15
N ASP A 9 15.93 -0.52 -10.16
CA ASP A 9 16.30 -0.09 -8.81
C ASP A 9 15.54 -0.89 -7.74
N SER A 10 15.58 -0.44 -6.48
CA SER A 10 14.86 -1.09 -5.38
C SER A 10 13.33 -1.03 -5.54
N ILE A 11 12.78 0.06 -6.08
CA ILE A 11 11.34 0.22 -6.29
C ILE A 11 10.87 -0.72 -7.40
N LEU A 12 11.58 -0.73 -8.53
CA LEU A 12 11.30 -1.63 -9.64
C LEU A 12 11.49 -3.10 -9.24
N SER A 13 12.45 -3.40 -8.35
CA SER A 13 12.61 -4.75 -7.79
C SER A 13 11.39 -5.18 -6.97
N ILE A 14 10.86 -4.30 -6.11
CA ILE A 14 9.64 -4.57 -5.33
C ILE A 14 8.44 -4.76 -6.26
N GLN A 15 8.30 -3.91 -7.27
CA GLN A 15 7.22 -4.02 -8.26
C GLN A 15 7.30 -5.32 -9.07
N LEU A 16 8.50 -5.70 -9.50
CA LEU A 16 8.76 -6.96 -10.21
C LEU A 16 8.31 -8.16 -9.36
N VAL A 17 8.73 -8.19 -8.10
CA VAL A 17 8.36 -9.26 -7.15
C VAL A 17 6.85 -9.29 -6.90
N ALA A 18 6.21 -8.14 -6.71
CA ALA A 18 4.76 -8.07 -6.51
C ALA A 18 3.98 -8.58 -7.73
N ARG A 19 4.42 -8.24 -8.95
CA ARG A 19 3.83 -8.74 -10.20
C ARG A 19 4.08 -10.23 -10.40
N ALA A 20 5.30 -10.70 -10.14
CA ALA A 20 5.66 -12.11 -10.23
C ALA A 20 4.79 -12.96 -9.28
N ARG A 21 4.61 -12.51 -8.04
CA ARG A 21 3.73 -13.16 -7.07
C ARG A 21 2.29 -13.24 -7.55
N LYS A 22 1.75 -12.17 -8.15
CA LYS A 22 0.40 -12.17 -8.75
C LYS A 22 0.28 -13.18 -9.90
N ALA A 23 1.37 -13.45 -10.60
CA ALA A 23 1.46 -14.46 -11.66
C ALA A 23 1.81 -15.88 -11.13
N GLY A 24 1.82 -16.10 -9.82
CA GLY A 24 2.11 -17.40 -9.21
C GLY A 24 3.59 -17.75 -9.12
N MET A 25 4.51 -16.81 -9.40
CA MET A 25 5.95 -17.02 -9.27
C MET A 25 6.45 -16.56 -7.90
N THR A 26 7.21 -17.43 -7.22
CA THR A 26 7.86 -17.10 -5.94
C THR A 26 9.21 -16.44 -6.22
N LEU A 27 9.27 -15.12 -6.03
CA LEU A 27 10.52 -14.34 -6.05
C LEU A 27 10.57 -13.42 -4.82
N THR A 28 11.78 -13.10 -4.39
CA THR A 28 12.09 -12.13 -3.34
C THR A 28 12.88 -10.96 -3.93
N PRO A 29 12.90 -9.78 -3.29
CA PRO A 29 13.75 -8.68 -3.74
C PRO A 29 15.23 -9.10 -3.79
N ARG A 30 15.68 -9.95 -2.86
CA ARG A 30 17.03 -10.50 -2.84
C ARG A 30 17.36 -11.28 -4.12
N ASP A 31 16.42 -12.08 -4.62
CA ASP A 31 16.60 -12.83 -5.87
C ASP A 31 16.88 -11.88 -7.05
N VAL A 32 16.22 -10.71 -7.10
CA VAL A 32 16.47 -9.70 -8.14
C VAL A 32 17.92 -9.20 -8.09
N PHE A 33 18.43 -8.92 -6.90
CA PHE A 33 19.83 -8.51 -6.69
C PHE A 33 20.84 -9.62 -7.00
N GLU A 34 20.50 -10.87 -6.72
CA GLU A 34 21.39 -12.02 -6.90
C GLU A 34 21.46 -12.46 -8.36
N TYR A 35 20.31 -12.68 -8.99
CA TYR A 35 20.22 -13.30 -10.32
C TYR A 35 20.26 -12.30 -11.47
N LYS A 36 19.85 -11.04 -11.22
CA LYS A 36 20.01 -9.84 -12.08
C LYS A 36 19.47 -9.91 -13.51
N THR A 37 19.09 -11.06 -14.04
CA THR A 37 18.71 -11.28 -15.43
C THR A 37 17.40 -12.07 -15.50
N PRO A 38 16.54 -11.84 -16.52
CA PRO A 38 15.28 -12.57 -16.64
C PRO A 38 15.46 -14.09 -16.65
N ALA A 39 16.46 -14.60 -17.38
CA ALA A 39 16.72 -16.03 -17.49
C ALA A 39 17.13 -16.67 -16.15
N ALA A 40 17.96 -15.98 -15.36
CA ALA A 40 18.37 -16.49 -14.05
C ALA A 40 17.23 -16.39 -13.01
N LEU A 41 16.43 -15.32 -13.06
CA LEU A 41 15.24 -15.17 -12.22
C LEU A 41 14.18 -16.24 -12.51
N ALA A 42 13.97 -16.59 -13.78
CA ALA A 42 13.05 -17.67 -14.15
C ALA A 42 13.48 -19.02 -13.56
N ARG A 43 14.80 -19.32 -13.56
CA ARG A 43 15.33 -20.52 -12.92
C ARG A 43 15.13 -20.51 -11.40
N ALA A 44 15.41 -19.37 -10.76
CA ALA A 44 15.21 -19.22 -9.31
C ALA A 44 13.72 -19.40 -8.92
N ALA A 45 12.80 -18.79 -9.68
CA ALA A 45 11.37 -18.93 -9.46
C ALA A 45 10.88 -20.37 -9.62
N ALA A 46 11.47 -21.15 -10.53
CA ALA A 46 11.12 -22.56 -10.72
C ALA A 46 11.57 -23.46 -9.54
N THR A 47 12.64 -23.09 -8.84
CA THR A 47 13.13 -23.82 -7.67
C THR A 47 12.43 -23.45 -6.36
N ALA A 48 11.84 -22.26 -6.30
CA ALA A 48 11.10 -21.79 -5.16
C ALA A 48 9.68 -22.39 -5.17
N GLY A 49 9.40 -23.31 -4.25
CA GLY A 49 8.05 -23.83 -4.05
C GLY A 49 7.04 -22.71 -3.73
N PRO A 50 5.73 -22.97 -3.82
CA PRO A 50 4.71 -21.99 -3.47
C PRO A 50 4.89 -21.58 -2.00
N THR A 51 5.27 -20.32 -1.77
CA THR A 51 5.23 -19.74 -0.43
C THR A 51 3.80 -19.25 -0.17
N ALA A 52 3.02 -20.09 0.50
CA ALA A 52 1.72 -19.67 1.01
C ALA A 52 1.95 -18.70 2.17
N VAL A 53 1.95 -17.39 1.90
CA VAL A 53 1.77 -16.40 2.96
C VAL A 53 0.32 -16.51 3.39
N PRO A 54 0.03 -16.79 4.67
CA PRO A 54 -1.34 -16.81 5.17
C PRO A 54 -2.02 -15.48 4.80
N ARG A 55 -3.18 -15.57 4.13
CA ARG A 55 -4.01 -14.39 3.94
C ARG A 55 -4.61 -14.06 5.30
N LEU A 56 -4.03 -13.07 5.97
CA LEU A 56 -4.62 -12.51 7.18
C LEU A 56 -5.87 -11.74 6.78
N ASP A 57 -6.89 -11.79 7.65
CA ASP A 57 -8.00 -10.87 7.56
C ASP A 57 -7.44 -9.45 7.74
N PRO A 58 -7.67 -8.53 6.79
CA PRO A 58 -7.19 -7.18 6.92
C PRO A 58 -7.98 -6.36 7.96
N ALA A 59 -9.10 -6.86 8.49
CA ALA A 59 -9.91 -6.19 9.50
C ALA A 59 -9.53 -6.58 10.94
N GLY A 60 -9.88 -5.70 11.89
CA GLY A 60 -9.69 -5.91 13.32
C GLY A 60 -8.53 -5.11 13.93
N LEU A 61 -8.07 -5.55 15.09
CA LEU A 61 -7.00 -4.89 15.84
C LEU A 61 -5.62 -5.35 15.34
N ALA A 62 -4.75 -4.38 15.07
CA ALA A 62 -3.38 -4.61 14.67
C ALA A 62 -2.40 -3.83 15.55
N PRO A 63 -1.24 -4.41 15.89
CA PRO A 63 -0.20 -3.68 16.58
C PRO A 63 0.34 -2.57 15.68
N LEU A 64 0.74 -1.45 16.30
CA LEU A 64 1.43 -0.39 15.58
C LEU A 64 2.73 -0.91 14.96
N THR A 65 3.05 -0.45 13.76
CA THR A 65 4.39 -0.70 13.18
C THR A 65 5.44 0.12 13.94
N PRO A 66 6.74 -0.25 13.87
CA PRO A 66 7.80 0.54 14.49
C PRO A 66 7.78 2.02 14.08
N ILE A 67 7.52 2.32 12.79
CA ILE A 67 7.46 3.70 12.30
C ILE A 67 6.25 4.47 12.85
N MET A 68 5.10 3.80 13.01
CA MET A 68 3.92 4.42 13.64
C MET A 68 4.16 4.73 15.12
N ARG A 69 4.78 3.82 15.87
CA ARG A 69 5.17 4.08 17.27
C ARG A 69 6.14 5.25 17.38
N TRP A 70 7.17 5.26 16.53
CA TRP A 70 8.12 6.36 16.47
C TRP A 70 7.41 7.67 16.17
N ALA A 71 6.54 7.72 15.16
CA ALA A 71 5.78 8.92 14.81
C ALA A 71 4.97 9.48 15.99
N LEU A 72 4.22 8.62 16.69
CA LEU A 72 3.38 9.03 17.83
C LEU A 72 4.19 9.51 19.05
N GLN A 73 5.46 9.13 19.17
CA GLN A 73 6.36 9.68 20.19
C GLN A 73 6.81 11.11 19.88
N HIS A 74 6.72 11.54 18.62
CA HIS A 74 7.22 12.84 18.15
C HIS A 74 6.11 13.86 17.89
N GLY A 75 4.84 13.47 18.02
CA GLY A 75 3.70 14.35 17.88
C GLY A 75 2.41 13.60 17.58
N PRO A 76 1.28 14.31 17.57
CA PRO A 76 0.02 13.73 17.12
C PRO A 76 0.08 13.34 15.64
N ILE A 77 -0.69 12.31 15.27
CA ILE A 77 -0.66 11.75 13.91
C ILE A 77 -1.25 12.71 12.85
N ASP A 78 -2.04 13.70 13.29
CA ASP A 78 -2.60 14.74 12.44
C ASP A 78 -1.55 15.74 11.92
N GLY A 79 -0.28 15.60 12.28
CA GLY A 79 0.84 16.35 11.70
C GLY A 79 1.57 15.63 10.55
N LEU A 80 1.20 14.38 10.22
CA LEU A 80 1.88 13.57 9.20
C LEU A 80 0.99 13.38 7.97
N HIS A 81 1.27 14.16 6.93
CA HIS A 81 0.54 14.10 5.67
C HIS A 81 1.46 13.82 4.49
N GLN A 82 0.92 13.07 3.53
CA GLN A 82 1.49 12.94 2.21
C GLN A 82 0.47 13.45 1.20
N TYR A 83 0.92 14.26 0.26
CA TYR A 83 0.07 14.78 -0.82
C TYR A 83 0.71 14.48 -2.18
N ALA A 84 -0.13 14.39 -3.20
CA ALA A 84 0.27 14.31 -4.59
C ALA A 84 -0.69 15.17 -5.41
N HIS A 85 -0.16 15.84 -6.44
CA HIS A 85 -0.98 16.57 -7.40
C HIS A 85 -1.21 15.68 -8.61
N LEU A 86 -2.48 15.49 -8.98
CA LEU A 86 -2.91 14.67 -10.11
C LEU A 86 -3.69 15.53 -11.08
N VAL A 87 -3.49 15.29 -12.37
CA VAL A 87 -4.34 15.85 -13.43
C VAL A 87 -5.49 14.87 -13.65
N THR A 88 -6.72 15.36 -13.54
CA THR A 88 -7.91 14.55 -13.80
C THR A 88 -8.26 14.53 -15.28
N PRO A 89 -8.99 13.51 -15.76
CA PRO A 89 -9.68 13.60 -17.03
C PRO A 89 -10.57 14.86 -17.08
N PRO A 90 -10.75 15.51 -18.24
CA PRO A 90 -11.56 16.72 -18.35
C PRO A 90 -13.04 16.50 -17.99
N GLU A 91 -13.54 15.27 -18.13
CA GLU A 91 -14.91 14.88 -17.78
C GLU A 91 -15.07 14.53 -16.29
N ALA A 92 -14.01 14.61 -15.48
CA ALA A 92 -14.08 14.29 -14.07
C ALA A 92 -15.03 15.25 -13.34
N THR A 93 -16.04 14.68 -12.70
CA THR A 93 -17.00 15.40 -11.86
C THR A 93 -16.70 15.16 -10.38
N ARG A 94 -17.25 15.99 -9.49
CA ARG A 94 -17.18 15.74 -8.04
C ARG A 94 -17.69 14.34 -7.69
N THR A 95 -18.80 13.92 -8.29
CA THR A 95 -19.39 12.59 -8.06
C THR A 95 -18.43 11.48 -8.45
N THR A 96 -17.87 11.52 -9.67
CA THR A 96 -16.93 10.49 -10.14
C THR A 96 -15.65 10.44 -9.31
N LEU A 97 -15.18 11.59 -8.81
CA LEU A 97 -14.02 11.64 -7.93
C LEU A 97 -14.32 11.09 -6.53
N THR A 98 -15.49 11.42 -5.96
CA THR A 98 -15.94 10.84 -4.68
C THR A 98 -16.05 9.33 -4.77
N GLU A 99 -16.66 8.81 -5.84
CA GLU A 99 -16.76 7.36 -6.08
C GLU A 99 -15.38 6.70 -6.23
N ALA A 100 -14.46 7.32 -6.96
CA ALA A 100 -13.10 6.81 -7.10
C ALA A 100 -12.38 6.71 -5.75
N VAL A 101 -12.48 7.74 -4.90
CA VAL A 101 -11.88 7.71 -3.55
C VAL A 101 -12.56 6.68 -2.66
N ALA A 102 -13.89 6.55 -2.71
CA ALA A 102 -14.63 5.51 -1.98
C ALA A 102 -14.13 4.10 -2.36
N ARG A 103 -13.97 3.83 -3.67
CA ARG A 103 -13.42 2.54 -4.15
C ARG A 103 -11.99 2.29 -3.69
N LEU A 104 -11.16 3.33 -3.59
CA LEU A 104 -9.82 3.19 -3.01
C LEU A 104 -9.89 2.80 -1.52
N MET A 105 -10.76 3.44 -0.74
CA MET A 105 -10.95 3.14 0.68
C MET A 105 -11.50 1.72 0.92
N GLU A 106 -12.44 1.26 0.08
CA GLU A 106 -12.93 -0.12 0.09
C GLU A 106 -11.82 -1.12 -0.25
N ARG A 107 -11.02 -0.82 -1.27
CA ARG A 107 -9.96 -1.71 -1.76
C ARG A 107 -8.76 -1.80 -0.82
N HIS A 108 -8.52 -0.75 -0.04
CA HIS A 108 -7.36 -0.58 0.84
C HIS A 108 -7.80 -0.30 2.29
N PRO A 109 -8.03 -1.34 3.11
CA PRO A 109 -8.56 -1.20 4.48
C PRO A 109 -7.77 -0.25 5.40
N MET A 110 -6.45 -0.14 5.19
CA MET A 110 -5.59 0.80 5.92
C MET A 110 -5.98 2.28 5.75
N LEU A 111 -6.66 2.65 4.66
CA LEU A 111 -7.17 4.03 4.47
C LEU A 111 -8.36 4.35 5.36
N ARG A 112 -9.01 3.32 5.93
CA ARG A 112 -10.14 3.43 6.87
C ARG A 112 -9.72 3.20 8.32
N ALA A 113 -8.44 2.91 8.55
CA ALA A 113 -7.94 2.54 9.87
C ALA A 113 -7.84 3.74 10.80
N VAL A 114 -8.13 3.52 12.08
CA VAL A 114 -8.10 4.54 13.13
C VAL A 114 -7.25 4.09 14.30
N LEU A 115 -6.68 5.05 15.03
CA LEU A 115 -6.01 4.75 16.30
C LEU A 115 -7.07 4.68 17.41
N VAL A 116 -7.04 3.59 18.16
CA VAL A 116 -7.90 3.41 19.35
C VAL A 116 -7.02 3.23 20.59
N GLY A 117 -7.49 3.73 21.73
CA GLY A 117 -6.83 3.53 23.02
C GLY A 117 -7.26 2.22 23.66
N GLU A 118 -6.31 1.39 24.05
CA GLU A 118 -6.52 0.13 24.76
C GLU A 118 -5.72 0.13 26.09
N PRO A 119 -6.08 -0.73 27.06
CA PRO A 119 -5.23 -0.95 28.23
C PRO A 119 -3.82 -1.39 27.79
N GLY A 120 -2.81 -0.55 28.06
CA GLY A 120 -1.41 -0.82 27.69
C GLY A 120 -0.90 -0.06 26.46
N GLY A 121 -1.74 0.73 25.76
CA GLY A 121 -1.28 1.64 24.72
C GLY A 121 -2.27 1.85 23.58
N GLN A 122 -1.84 2.53 22.53
CA GLN A 122 -2.62 2.69 21.31
C GLN A 122 -2.41 1.52 20.36
N VAL A 123 -3.48 1.10 19.69
CA VAL A 123 -3.46 0.10 18.63
C VAL A 123 -4.19 0.63 17.39
N LEU A 124 -3.97 -0.03 16.27
CA LEU A 124 -4.70 0.27 15.04
C LEU A 124 -5.98 -0.57 15.02
N HIS A 125 -7.12 0.08 14.80
CA HIS A 125 -8.36 -0.60 14.46
C HIS A 125 -8.63 -0.42 12.96
N ILE A 126 -8.75 -1.54 12.25
CA ILE A 126 -9.06 -1.57 10.81
C ILE A 126 -10.51 -2.03 10.64
N PRO A 127 -11.43 -1.15 10.21
CA PRO A 127 -12.85 -1.51 10.15
C PRO A 127 -13.14 -2.68 9.22
N GLY A 128 -14.08 -3.52 9.65
CA GLY A 128 -14.65 -4.58 8.81
C GLY A 128 -15.34 -4.05 7.55
N PRO A 129 -15.75 -4.93 6.63
CA PRO A 129 -16.54 -4.54 5.45
C PRO A 129 -17.92 -4.00 5.81
N ASP A 130 -18.54 -4.52 6.87
CA ASP A 130 -19.89 -4.13 7.32
C ASP A 130 -19.88 -3.00 8.36
N GLU A 131 -18.69 -2.57 8.79
CA GLU A 131 -18.54 -1.53 9.78
C GLU A 131 -18.49 -0.15 9.10
N PRO A 132 -19.22 0.86 9.62
CA PRO A 132 -19.19 2.19 9.05
C PRO A 132 -17.77 2.76 9.09
N SER A 133 -17.30 3.26 7.96
CA SER A 133 -16.07 4.04 7.85
C SER A 133 -16.38 5.49 7.51
N GLY A 134 -15.42 6.38 7.79
CA GLY A 134 -15.53 7.77 7.34
C GLY A 134 -15.75 7.88 5.84
N GLU A 135 -16.56 8.87 5.43
CA GLU A 135 -16.79 9.16 4.02
C GLU A 135 -15.59 9.90 3.39
N PRO A 136 -15.36 9.74 2.07
CA PRO A 136 -14.38 10.54 1.35
C PRO A 136 -14.63 12.05 1.52
N VAL A 137 -13.64 12.76 2.07
CA VAL A 137 -13.70 14.22 2.17
C VAL A 137 -13.15 14.83 0.88
N LEU A 138 -14.04 15.39 0.05
CA LEU A 138 -13.66 16.19 -1.11
C LEU A 138 -13.96 17.67 -0.86
N LEU A 139 -12.88 18.45 -0.78
CA LEU A 139 -12.91 19.91 -0.72
C LEU A 139 -12.72 20.47 -2.13
N ARG A 140 -13.60 21.39 -2.52
CA ARG A 140 -13.45 22.17 -3.76
C ARG A 140 -12.94 23.56 -3.38
N VAL A 141 -11.85 23.96 -4.01
CA VAL A 141 -11.32 25.32 -3.94
C VAL A 141 -11.22 25.80 -5.38
N ASP A 142 -11.95 26.85 -5.72
CA ASP A 142 -11.80 27.49 -7.03
C ASP A 142 -10.47 28.24 -7.04
N ALA A 143 -9.71 28.14 -8.13
CA ALA A 143 -8.49 28.92 -8.28
C ALA A 143 -8.87 30.41 -8.33
N ALA A 144 -8.16 31.24 -7.56
CA ALA A 144 -8.29 32.68 -7.72
C ALA A 144 -7.83 33.07 -9.14
N GLU A 145 -8.59 33.95 -9.80
CA GLU A 145 -8.25 34.53 -11.10
C GLU A 145 -6.89 35.26 -11.08
#